data_AF-A0A564W829-F1
#
_entry.id   AF-A0A564W829-F1
#
_cell.length_a   1.000
_cell.length_b   1.000
_cell.length_c   1.000
_cell.angle_alpha   90.00
_cell.angle_beta   90.00
_cell.angle_gamma   90.00
#
_symmetry.space_group_name_H-M   'P 1'
#
loop_
_entity.id
_entity.type
_entity.pdbx_description
1 polymer ?
#
loop_
_entity_poly.entity_id
_entity_poly.type
_entity_poly.pdbx_seq_one_letter_code
_entity_poly.pdbx_strand_id
1 'polypeptide(L)'
;MAFSINDLNYEKDSKERMPWEHYTEEFAKADPAEIAGRLSLPYDEEKKELTLKFLGSVYYISWPDFQVTHEEDDAGFYPLEEMHYAKILAIRFLLNGNVSQGSGRFKTYREMPWGEVYLRQFDGRCIKRLAFTYGNRLKDFKEIMEHLHAVPVDHGDIAYQVEIFPGYVVQMILWEGDDEFPPSSQILFSDNFPVSFAAEDMAVMGDVIIGSLKAFLKCL
;
A
#
# COMPACT_ATOMS: atom_id res chain seq x y z
N MET A 1 -20.11 -25.20 33.19
CA MET A 1 -18.84 -24.99 32.46
C MET A 1 -18.86 -23.58 31.93
N ALA A 2 -17.99 -22.72 32.44
CA ALA A 2 -17.92 -21.33 32.02
C ALA A 2 -17.14 -21.26 30.70
N PHE A 3 -17.75 -20.71 29.65
CA PHE A 3 -17.06 -20.37 28.41
C PHE A 3 -15.98 -19.33 28.73
N SER A 4 -14.74 -19.66 28.40
CA SER A 4 -13.60 -18.75 28.49
C SER A 4 -13.62 -17.82 27.27
N ILE A 5 -13.54 -16.51 27.51
CA ILE A 5 -13.50 -15.46 26.48
C ILE A 5 -12.21 -15.52 25.62
N ASN A 6 -11.29 -16.44 25.90
CA ASN A 6 -10.04 -16.59 25.14
C ASN A 6 -10.17 -17.37 23.82
N ASP A 7 -11.36 -17.84 23.42
CA ASP A 7 -11.57 -18.63 22.19
C ASP A 7 -12.07 -17.80 20.97
N LEU A 8 -12.06 -16.47 21.04
CA LEU A 8 -12.53 -15.61 19.95
C LEU A 8 -11.37 -14.84 19.29
N ASN A 9 -10.42 -15.58 18.70
CA ASN A 9 -9.58 -15.07 17.62
C ASN A 9 -10.36 -14.89 16.30
N TYR A 10 -11.67 -15.17 16.31
CA TYR A 10 -12.57 -15.19 15.16
C TYR A 10 -12.68 -13.85 14.41
N GLU A 11 -12.57 -12.70 15.08
CA GLU A 11 -12.83 -11.40 14.42
C GLU A 11 -11.68 -10.91 13.54
N LYS A 12 -10.44 -11.27 13.86
CA LYS A 12 -9.25 -10.82 13.13
C LYS A 12 -8.97 -11.72 11.93
N ASP A 13 -9.07 -13.04 12.14
CA ASP A 13 -8.96 -14.03 11.06
C ASP A 13 -10.10 -13.87 10.04
N SER A 14 -11.34 -13.61 10.46
CA SER A 14 -12.48 -13.53 9.52
C SER A 14 -12.36 -12.41 8.48
N LYS A 15 -11.85 -11.23 8.87
CA LYS A 15 -11.71 -10.07 7.96
C LYS A 15 -10.55 -10.20 6.98
N GLU A 16 -9.54 -10.99 7.31
CA GLU A 16 -8.33 -11.16 6.50
C GLU A 16 -8.37 -12.45 5.67
N ARG A 17 -8.93 -13.52 6.22
CA ARG A 17 -9.01 -14.85 5.61
C ARG A 17 -10.05 -14.94 4.52
N MET A 18 -11.26 -14.40 4.75
CA MET A 18 -12.34 -14.46 3.76
C MET A 18 -11.97 -13.73 2.45
N PRO A 19 -11.41 -12.50 2.50
CA PRO A 19 -10.95 -11.86 1.27
C PRO A 19 -9.80 -12.61 0.61
N TRP A 20 -8.86 -13.15 1.39
CA TRP A 20 -7.71 -13.88 0.85
C TRP A 20 -8.11 -15.16 0.10
N GLU A 21 -8.94 -16.00 0.71
CA GLU A 21 -9.46 -17.22 0.07
C GLU A 21 -10.24 -16.87 -1.19
N HIS A 22 -11.09 -15.85 -1.14
CA HIS A 22 -11.85 -15.38 -2.29
C HIS A 22 -10.95 -14.93 -3.45
N TYR A 23 -9.98 -14.04 -3.21
CA TYR A 23 -9.12 -13.51 -4.27
C TYR A 23 -8.13 -14.53 -4.81
N THR A 24 -7.63 -15.46 -3.98
CA THR A 24 -6.74 -16.53 -4.46
C THR A 24 -7.49 -17.52 -5.35
N GLU A 25 -8.75 -17.83 -5.05
CA GLU A 25 -9.61 -18.61 -5.94
C GLU A 25 -9.91 -17.91 -7.26
N GLU A 26 -10.12 -16.59 -7.25
CA GLU A 26 -10.31 -15.81 -8.47
C GLU A 26 -9.02 -15.75 -9.30
N PHE A 27 -7.88 -15.50 -8.66
CA PHE A 27 -6.57 -15.43 -9.32
C PHE A 27 -6.19 -16.77 -9.96
N ALA A 28 -6.45 -17.88 -9.28
CA ALA A 28 -6.21 -19.21 -9.82
C ALA A 28 -7.06 -19.53 -11.07
N LYS A 29 -8.20 -18.86 -11.26
CA LYS A 29 -9.08 -18.99 -12.42
C LYS A 29 -8.79 -17.96 -13.52
N ALA A 30 -8.05 -16.90 -13.20
CA ALA A 30 -7.70 -15.85 -14.14
C ALA A 30 -6.61 -16.32 -15.12
N ASP A 31 -6.57 -15.68 -16.29
CA ASP A 31 -5.52 -15.91 -17.29
C ASP A 31 -4.33 -14.97 -17.00
N PRO A 32 -3.15 -15.50 -16.63
CA PRO A 32 -1.99 -14.65 -16.34
C PRO A 32 -1.53 -13.83 -17.54
N ALA A 33 -1.76 -14.29 -18.79
CA ALA A 33 -1.44 -13.51 -19.98
C ALA A 33 -2.40 -12.31 -20.15
N GLU A 34 -3.68 -12.45 -19.77
CA GLU A 34 -4.62 -11.33 -19.72
C GLU A 34 -4.18 -10.31 -18.69
N ILE A 35 -3.84 -10.76 -17.47
CA ILE A 35 -3.39 -9.89 -16.39
C ILE A 35 -2.14 -9.11 -16.83
N ALA A 36 -1.16 -9.82 -17.39
CA ALA A 36 0.07 -9.24 -17.91
C ALA A 36 -0.20 -8.20 -18.99
N GLY A 37 -1.09 -8.49 -19.94
CA GLY A 37 -1.48 -7.55 -20.99
C GLY A 37 -2.18 -6.31 -20.46
N ARG A 38 -3.21 -6.48 -19.60
CA ARG A 38 -4.00 -5.38 -19.03
C ARG A 38 -3.18 -4.46 -18.14
N LEU A 39 -2.21 -5.00 -17.42
CA LEU A 39 -1.36 -4.24 -16.50
C LEU A 39 0.01 -3.89 -17.10
N SER A 40 0.28 -4.30 -18.35
CA SER A 40 1.60 -4.17 -19.00
C SER A 40 2.74 -4.68 -18.11
N LEU A 41 2.51 -5.83 -17.45
CA LEU A 41 3.50 -6.49 -16.61
C LEU A 41 4.24 -7.57 -17.42
N PRO A 42 5.54 -7.79 -17.17
CA PRO A 42 6.22 -8.98 -17.68
C PRO A 42 5.56 -10.26 -17.16
N TYR A 43 5.46 -11.26 -18.03
CA TYR A 43 5.00 -12.60 -17.70
C TYR A 43 5.92 -13.64 -18.32
N ASP A 44 6.44 -14.53 -17.47
CA ASP A 44 7.23 -15.69 -17.89
C ASP A 44 6.28 -16.89 -18.05
N GLU A 45 6.02 -17.31 -19.30
CA GLU A 45 5.13 -18.44 -19.60
C GLU A 45 5.68 -19.79 -19.12
N GLU A 46 7.02 -19.96 -19.07
CA GLU A 46 7.65 -21.22 -18.66
C GLU A 46 7.56 -21.41 -17.15
N LYS A 47 7.86 -20.35 -16.39
CA LYS A 47 7.78 -20.35 -14.92
C LYS A 47 6.39 -20.07 -14.39
N LYS A 48 5.52 -19.49 -15.22
CA LYS A 48 4.20 -18.98 -14.86
C LYS A 48 4.28 -17.89 -13.79
N GLU A 49 5.17 -16.91 -13.98
CA GLU A 49 5.42 -15.84 -13.01
C GLU A 49 5.13 -14.47 -13.61
N LEU A 50 4.37 -13.65 -12.88
CA LEU A 50 4.16 -12.23 -13.16
C LEU A 50 5.22 -11.41 -12.42
N THR A 51 5.78 -10.39 -13.09
CA THR A 51 6.69 -9.44 -12.45
C THR A 51 5.95 -8.16 -12.07
N LEU A 52 5.95 -7.82 -10.78
CA LEU A 52 5.27 -6.64 -10.24
C LEU A 52 6.23 -5.78 -9.42
N LYS A 53 6.32 -4.49 -9.75
CA LYS A 53 6.98 -3.52 -8.87
C LYS A 53 6.03 -3.06 -7.78
N PHE A 54 6.46 -3.10 -6.52
CA PHE A 54 5.67 -2.65 -5.37
C PHE A 54 6.55 -1.97 -4.34
N LEU A 55 6.25 -0.70 -4.01
CA LEU A 55 7.02 0.13 -3.07
C LEU A 55 8.54 0.11 -3.30
N GLY A 56 8.96 0.23 -4.56
CA GLY A 56 10.37 0.32 -4.93
C GLY A 56 10.98 -1.02 -5.38
N SER A 57 10.63 -2.12 -4.72
CA SER A 57 11.16 -3.46 -5.03
C SER A 57 10.40 -4.16 -6.15
N VAL A 58 11.10 -5.07 -6.85
CA VAL A 58 10.53 -5.94 -7.88
C VAL A 58 10.20 -7.30 -7.27
N TYR A 59 9.01 -7.82 -7.59
CA TYR A 59 8.51 -9.11 -7.12
C TYR A 59 8.15 -10.04 -8.28
N TYR A 60 8.40 -11.32 -8.07
CA TYR A 60 7.92 -12.43 -8.89
C TYR A 60 6.74 -13.10 -8.18
N ILE A 61 5.61 -13.20 -8.88
CA ILE A 61 4.36 -13.74 -8.35
C ILE A 61 3.96 -14.95 -9.18
N SER A 62 3.97 -16.13 -8.58
CA SER A 62 3.61 -17.37 -9.26
C SER A 62 2.11 -17.48 -9.51
N TRP A 63 1.75 -18.05 -10.66
CA TRP A 63 0.40 -18.47 -10.99
C TRP A 63 0.34 -20.01 -11.06
N PRO A 64 -0.70 -20.65 -10.50
CA PRO A 64 -1.94 -20.06 -9.94
C PRO A 64 -1.93 -19.81 -8.41
N ASP A 65 -0.85 -20.15 -7.71
CA ASP A 65 -0.82 -20.27 -6.24
C ASP A 65 -0.40 -19.01 -5.48
N PHE A 66 -0.09 -17.91 -6.17
CA PHE A 66 0.26 -16.61 -5.60
C PHE A 66 1.40 -16.71 -4.56
N GLN A 67 2.45 -17.45 -4.87
CA GLN A 67 3.70 -17.35 -4.10
C GLN A 67 4.44 -16.11 -4.56
N VAL A 68 5.03 -15.40 -3.60
CA VAL A 68 5.72 -14.13 -3.86
C VAL A 68 7.17 -14.27 -3.41
N THR A 69 8.07 -13.86 -4.28
CA THR A 69 9.49 -13.65 -3.99
C THR A 69 9.94 -12.30 -4.56
N HIS A 70 10.91 -11.66 -3.94
CA HIS A 70 11.53 -10.43 -4.44
C HIS A 70 12.74 -10.74 -5.34
N GLU A 71 13.07 -9.78 -6.20
CA GLU A 71 14.41 -9.64 -6.77
C GLU A 71 15.32 -8.98 -5.72
N GLU A 72 16.51 -9.54 -5.49
CA GLU A 72 17.45 -9.01 -4.48
C GLU A 72 17.78 -7.53 -4.75
N ASP A 73 17.52 -6.68 -3.75
CA ASP A 73 17.82 -5.25 -3.75
C ASP A 73 18.33 -4.80 -2.36
N ASP A 74 18.46 -3.48 -2.16
CA ASP A 74 18.90 -2.87 -0.90
C ASP A 74 17.74 -2.43 0.02
N ALA A 75 16.48 -2.75 -0.30
CA ALA A 75 15.31 -2.31 0.47
C ALA A 75 15.29 -2.91 1.88
N GLY A 76 15.77 -4.15 2.04
CA GLY A 76 15.93 -4.83 3.34
C GLY A 76 14.63 -5.24 4.04
N PHE A 77 13.46 -4.86 3.51
CA PHE A 77 12.16 -5.33 3.97
C PHE A 77 11.20 -5.44 2.78
N TYR A 78 10.43 -6.53 2.71
CA TYR A 78 9.63 -6.88 1.53
C TYR A 78 8.16 -7.06 1.89
N PRO A 79 7.32 -6.01 1.76
CA PRO A 79 5.93 -6.05 2.20
C PRO A 79 5.11 -7.17 1.57
N LEU A 80 5.33 -7.51 0.29
CA LEU A 80 4.56 -8.58 -0.36
C LEU A 80 4.92 -9.98 0.13
N GLU A 81 6.01 -10.15 0.88
CA GLU A 81 6.36 -11.43 1.53
C GLU A 81 5.86 -11.47 2.98
N GLU A 82 5.97 -10.34 3.68
CA GLU A 82 5.82 -10.23 5.13
C GLU A 82 4.43 -9.74 5.60
N MET A 83 3.70 -9.00 4.75
CA MET A 83 2.46 -8.32 5.14
C MET A 83 1.24 -8.87 4.40
N HIS A 84 0.31 -9.48 5.15
CA HIS A 84 -0.93 -10.03 4.59
C HIS A 84 -1.77 -9.00 3.82
N TYR A 85 -1.94 -7.80 4.38
CA TYR A 85 -2.66 -6.72 3.70
C TYR A 85 -1.97 -6.24 2.41
N ALA A 86 -0.64 -6.33 2.31
CA ALA A 86 0.07 -5.99 1.09
C ALA A 86 -0.19 -7.06 0.01
N LYS A 87 -0.20 -8.34 0.37
CA LYS A 87 -0.62 -9.44 -0.52
C LYS A 87 -2.05 -9.27 -1.02
N ILE A 88 -2.99 -8.91 -0.13
CA ILE A 88 -4.38 -8.61 -0.52
C ILE A 88 -4.44 -7.44 -1.52
N LEU A 89 -3.71 -6.35 -1.28
CA LEU A 89 -3.68 -5.23 -2.23
C LEU A 89 -3.10 -5.65 -3.59
N ALA A 90 -2.00 -6.41 -3.59
CA ALA A 90 -1.36 -6.87 -4.82
C ALA A 90 -2.28 -7.79 -5.62
N ILE A 91 -2.90 -8.80 -5.02
CA ILE A 91 -3.80 -9.71 -5.74
C ILE A 91 -5.03 -8.98 -6.29
N ARG A 92 -5.58 -8.01 -5.55
CA ARG A 92 -6.67 -7.17 -6.03
C ARG A 92 -6.26 -6.29 -7.20
N PHE A 93 -5.05 -5.74 -7.18
CA PHE A 93 -4.50 -4.98 -8.30
C PHE A 93 -4.29 -5.88 -9.52
N LEU A 94 -3.75 -7.08 -9.34
CA LEU A 94 -3.60 -8.06 -10.43
C LEU A 94 -4.96 -8.41 -11.05
N LEU A 95 -5.99 -8.64 -10.25
CA LEU A 95 -7.32 -9.01 -10.73
C LEU A 95 -8.11 -7.86 -11.36
N ASN A 96 -8.05 -6.65 -10.79
CA ASN A 96 -8.99 -5.57 -11.09
C ASN A 96 -8.35 -4.27 -11.59
N GLY A 97 -7.03 -4.16 -11.52
CA GLY A 97 -6.31 -2.94 -11.86
C GLY A 97 -6.27 -2.66 -13.37
N ASN A 98 -5.71 -1.52 -13.73
CA ASN A 98 -5.44 -1.18 -15.11
C ASN A 98 -4.19 -0.30 -15.20
N VAL A 99 -3.49 -0.35 -16.34
CA VAL A 99 -2.47 0.66 -16.65
C VAL A 99 -3.15 2.02 -16.69
N SER A 100 -2.61 2.95 -15.92
CA SER A 100 -3.09 4.32 -15.92
C SER A 100 -1.97 5.25 -15.50
N GLN A 101 -1.95 6.44 -16.07
CA GLN A 101 -1.01 7.49 -15.72
C GLN A 101 -1.79 8.69 -15.22
N GLY A 102 -1.45 9.17 -14.01
CA GLY A 102 -2.03 10.39 -13.46
C GLY A 102 -1.69 11.61 -14.32
N SER A 103 -2.55 12.63 -14.26
CA SER A 103 -2.33 13.90 -14.98
C SER A 103 -1.25 14.79 -14.35
N GLY A 104 -0.61 14.33 -13.28
CA GLY A 104 0.26 15.13 -12.41
C GLY A 104 -0.50 15.85 -11.28
N ARG A 105 -1.84 15.77 -11.26
CA ARG A 105 -2.65 16.28 -10.16
C ARG A 105 -2.79 15.25 -9.05
N PHE A 106 -2.85 15.76 -7.84
CA PHE A 106 -3.07 14.98 -6.63
C PHE A 106 -4.38 15.41 -5.97
N LYS A 107 -5.06 14.44 -5.37
CA LYS A 107 -6.35 14.59 -4.70
C LYS A 107 -6.23 14.12 -3.25
N THR A 108 -6.92 14.80 -2.36
CA THR A 108 -7.14 14.30 -1.00
C THR A 108 -8.05 13.08 -1.05
N TYR A 109 -8.01 12.26 0.01
CA TYR A 109 -8.92 11.11 0.13
C TYR A 109 -10.40 11.50 0.00
N ARG A 110 -10.79 12.68 0.53
CA ARG A 110 -12.18 13.16 0.47
C ARG A 110 -12.66 13.39 -0.97
N GLU A 111 -11.77 13.82 -1.87
CA GLU A 111 -12.08 14.09 -3.27
C GLU A 111 -12.21 12.82 -4.12
N MET A 112 -11.86 11.67 -3.57
CA MET A 112 -12.00 10.39 -4.27
C MET A 112 -13.44 9.89 -4.23
N PRO A 113 -13.87 9.12 -5.25
CA PRO A 113 -15.18 8.49 -5.24
C PRO A 113 -15.41 7.71 -3.94
N TRP A 114 -16.52 7.99 -3.26
CA TRP A 114 -16.88 7.38 -1.97
C TRP A 114 -15.91 7.66 -0.81
N GLY A 115 -14.93 8.55 -1.00
CA GLY A 115 -13.95 8.91 0.03
C GLY A 115 -14.58 9.56 1.25
N GLU A 116 -15.60 10.39 1.08
CA GLU A 116 -16.32 11.01 2.20
C GLU A 116 -16.95 9.99 3.15
N VAL A 117 -17.46 8.86 2.63
CA VAL A 117 -18.13 7.81 3.42
C VAL A 117 -17.16 7.11 4.37
N TYR A 118 -15.90 6.94 3.94
CA TYR A 118 -14.85 6.26 4.71
C TYR A 118 -13.84 7.21 5.34
N LEU A 119 -14.10 8.52 5.30
CA LEU A 119 -13.14 9.54 5.69
C LEU A 119 -12.71 9.40 7.15
N ARG A 120 -13.63 9.05 8.05
CA ARG A 120 -13.33 8.87 9.48
C ARG A 120 -12.38 7.70 9.73
N GLN A 121 -12.56 6.61 8.99
CA GLN A 121 -11.72 5.42 9.06
C GLN A 121 -10.33 5.73 8.48
N PHE A 122 -10.28 6.42 7.34
CA PHE A 122 -9.03 6.86 6.72
C PHE A 122 -8.24 7.83 7.61
N ASP A 123 -8.93 8.80 8.21
CA ASP A 123 -8.33 9.77 9.14
C ASP A 123 -7.62 9.09 10.31
N GLY A 124 -8.28 8.13 10.97
CA GLY A 124 -7.68 7.39 12.08
C GLY A 124 -6.56 6.45 11.65
N ARG A 125 -6.78 5.66 10.59
CA ARG A 125 -5.86 4.61 10.13
C ARG A 125 -4.61 5.17 9.47
N CYS A 126 -4.76 6.28 8.75
CA CYS A 126 -3.71 6.79 7.88
C CYS A 126 -3.20 8.16 8.36
N ILE A 127 -4.05 9.19 8.36
CA ILE A 127 -3.63 10.58 8.62
C ILE A 127 -3.07 10.75 10.04
N LYS A 128 -3.87 10.42 11.06
CA LYS A 128 -3.44 10.51 12.46
C LYS A 128 -2.29 9.56 12.77
N ARG A 129 -2.33 8.35 12.22
CA ARG A 129 -1.26 7.36 12.42
C ARG A 129 0.07 7.85 11.87
N LEU A 130 0.10 8.42 10.67
CA LEU A 130 1.29 9.01 10.06
C LEU A 130 1.80 10.20 10.89
N ALA A 131 0.91 11.12 11.25
CA ALA A 131 1.23 12.32 12.05
C ALA A 131 1.82 11.96 13.43
N PHE A 132 1.18 11.08 14.19
CA PHE A 132 1.65 10.71 15.52
C PHE A 132 2.88 9.80 15.51
N THR A 133 3.14 9.08 14.41
CA THR A 133 4.33 8.22 14.29
C THR A 133 5.56 9.04 13.90
N TYR A 134 5.42 9.97 12.96
CA TYR A 134 6.55 10.64 12.32
C TYR A 134 6.57 12.15 12.42
N GLY A 135 5.49 12.81 12.83
CA GLY A 135 5.41 14.28 12.86
C GLY A 135 6.45 14.96 13.75
N ASN A 136 6.89 14.31 14.84
CA ASN A 136 8.01 14.81 15.67
C ASN A 136 9.31 14.03 15.43
N ARG A 137 9.38 13.27 14.33
CA ARG A 137 10.50 12.41 13.92
C ARG A 137 10.78 12.59 12.43
N LEU A 138 10.81 13.84 11.97
CA LEU A 138 10.97 14.18 10.54
C LEU A 138 12.28 13.62 9.96
N LYS A 139 13.34 13.51 10.77
CA LYS A 139 14.62 12.90 10.36
C LYS A 139 14.46 11.44 9.98
N ASP A 140 13.84 10.64 10.85
CA ASP A 140 13.60 9.22 10.59
C ASP A 140 12.70 9.05 9.35
N PHE A 141 11.67 9.88 9.21
CA PHE A 141 10.83 9.87 8.01
C PHE A 141 11.64 10.16 6.74
N LYS A 142 12.51 11.17 6.79
CA LYS A 142 13.40 11.52 5.68
C LYS A 142 14.31 10.36 5.30
N GLU A 143 14.99 9.76 6.27
CA GLU A 143 15.93 8.66 6.03
C GLU A 143 15.22 7.45 5.39
N ILE A 144 14.02 7.11 5.86
CA ILE A 144 13.20 6.04 5.25
C ILE A 144 12.81 6.39 3.81
N MET A 145 12.39 7.63 3.55
CA MET A 145 11.96 8.04 2.21
C MET A 145 13.12 8.05 1.22
N GLU A 146 14.30 8.50 1.64
CA GLU A 146 15.51 8.46 0.82
C GLU A 146 15.97 7.02 0.55
N HIS A 147 15.85 6.13 1.54
CA HIS A 147 16.08 4.68 1.40
C HIS A 147 15.16 4.03 0.37
N LEU A 148 13.89 4.42 0.35
CA LEU A 148 12.92 3.97 -0.64
C LEU A 148 13.05 4.65 -2.00
N HIS A 149 14.06 5.50 -2.18
CA HIS A 149 14.25 6.35 -3.35
C HIS A 149 13.00 7.17 -3.71
N ALA A 150 12.21 7.54 -2.68
CA ALA A 150 11.04 8.38 -2.85
C ALA A 150 11.46 9.79 -3.27
N VAL A 151 10.60 10.47 -4.01
CA VAL A 151 10.93 11.79 -4.57
C VAL A 151 10.45 12.88 -3.62
N PRO A 152 11.32 13.82 -3.17
CA PRO A 152 10.89 14.92 -2.32
C PRO A 152 9.97 15.88 -3.09
N VAL A 153 8.98 16.46 -2.40
CA VAL A 153 8.06 17.46 -2.96
C VAL A 153 7.90 18.67 -2.04
N ASP A 154 7.61 19.83 -2.62
CA ASP A 154 7.56 21.11 -1.89
C ASP A 154 6.21 21.32 -1.19
N HIS A 155 6.02 20.63 -0.06
CA HIS A 155 4.84 20.70 0.79
C HIS A 155 5.19 20.48 2.27
N GLY A 156 4.43 21.13 3.16
CA GLY A 156 4.59 20.98 4.60
C GLY A 156 5.99 21.33 5.10
N ASP A 157 6.38 20.76 6.23
CA ASP A 157 7.77 20.82 6.71
C ASP A 157 8.63 19.75 6.04
N ILE A 158 8.02 18.62 5.71
CA ILE A 158 8.62 17.58 4.87
C ILE A 158 7.54 16.82 4.11
N ALA A 159 7.81 16.53 2.83
CA ALA A 159 6.94 15.72 2.01
C ALA A 159 7.70 14.91 0.97
N TYR A 160 7.19 13.71 0.72
CA TYR A 160 7.71 12.80 -0.29
C TYR A 160 6.57 12.17 -1.07
N GLN A 161 6.86 11.83 -2.32
CA GLN A 161 6.00 11.01 -3.15
C GLN A 161 6.63 9.64 -3.39
N VAL A 162 5.83 8.59 -3.23
CA VAL A 162 6.22 7.20 -3.43
C VAL A 162 5.31 6.55 -4.47
N GLU A 163 5.91 5.82 -5.40
CA GLU A 163 5.18 4.96 -6.33
C GLU A 163 4.90 3.63 -5.62
N ILE A 164 3.62 3.32 -5.39
CA ILE A 164 3.25 2.06 -4.73
C ILE A 164 3.02 0.93 -5.72
N PHE A 165 2.36 1.23 -6.84
CA PHE A 165 2.19 0.36 -8.00
C PHE A 165 2.61 1.16 -9.24
N PRO A 166 3.02 0.52 -10.34
CA PRO A 166 3.43 1.24 -11.56
C PRO A 166 2.38 2.26 -12.00
N GLY A 167 2.75 3.55 -12.04
CA GLY A 167 1.87 4.66 -12.43
C GLY A 167 0.94 5.19 -11.33
N TYR A 168 0.92 4.58 -10.14
CA TYR A 168 0.11 5.02 -9.00
C TYR A 168 1.00 5.56 -7.89
N VAL A 169 0.92 6.88 -7.69
CA VAL A 169 1.78 7.64 -6.78
C VAL A 169 0.99 8.21 -5.62
N VAL A 170 1.55 8.11 -4.41
CA VAL A 170 1.02 8.67 -3.17
C VAL A 170 1.99 9.73 -2.64
N GLN A 171 1.48 10.88 -2.20
CA GLN A 171 2.23 11.89 -1.48
C GLN A 171 1.91 11.83 0.01
N MET A 172 2.95 11.85 0.83
CA MET A 172 2.86 11.94 2.29
C MET A 172 3.48 13.26 2.72
N ILE A 173 2.71 14.07 3.43
CA ILE A 173 3.09 15.40 3.88
C ILE A 173 2.99 15.43 5.40
N LEU A 174 4.02 15.96 6.07
CA LEU A 174 4.09 16.11 7.51
C LEU A 174 4.33 17.57 7.89
N TRP A 175 3.67 17.99 8.97
CA TRP A 175 3.99 19.21 9.71
C TRP A 175 4.38 18.82 11.13
N GLU A 176 5.52 19.34 11.59
CA GLU A 176 6.01 19.14 12.94
C GLU A 176 5.08 19.83 13.94
N GLY A 177 4.86 19.18 15.09
CA GLY A 177 4.11 19.80 16.18
C GLY A 177 4.97 20.83 16.89
N ASP A 178 4.31 21.83 17.47
CA ASP A 178 4.94 22.81 18.34
C ASP A 178 4.22 22.87 19.70
N ASP A 179 4.55 23.86 20.52
CA ASP A 179 3.94 24.04 21.83
C ASP A 179 2.44 24.37 21.77
N GLU A 180 1.94 24.87 20.64
CA GLU A 180 0.55 25.32 20.44
C GLU A 180 -0.30 24.29 19.67
N PHE A 181 0.30 23.55 18.74
CA PHE A 181 -0.38 22.64 17.82
C PHE A 181 0.26 21.24 17.78
N PRO A 182 -0.55 20.16 17.83
CA PRO A 182 -0.02 18.81 17.65
C PRO A 182 0.51 18.61 16.22
N PRO A 183 1.42 17.63 16.01
CA PRO A 183 1.85 17.27 14.67
C PRO A 183 0.67 16.88 13.79
N SER A 184 0.76 17.17 12.50
CA SER A 184 -0.28 16.85 11.53
C SER A 184 0.29 16.21 10.28
N SER A 185 -0.57 15.58 9.48
CA SER A 185 -0.17 14.99 8.21
C SER A 185 -1.27 15.12 7.17
N GLN A 186 -0.90 14.91 5.91
CA GLN A 186 -1.83 14.74 4.80
C GLN A 186 -1.31 13.62 3.90
N ILE A 187 -2.25 12.86 3.32
CA ILE A 187 -1.95 11.90 2.27
C ILE A 187 -2.75 12.29 1.03
N LEU A 188 -2.03 12.50 -0.07
CA LEU A 188 -2.63 12.76 -1.37
C LEU A 188 -2.36 11.59 -2.30
N PHE A 189 -3.29 11.36 -3.21
CA PHE A 189 -3.24 10.29 -4.20
C PHE A 189 -3.28 10.92 -5.58
N SER A 190 -2.50 10.38 -6.51
CA SER A 190 -2.57 10.79 -7.91
C SER A 190 -3.99 10.58 -8.47
N ASP A 191 -4.41 11.46 -9.39
CA ASP A 191 -5.82 11.54 -9.79
C ASP A 191 -6.35 10.35 -10.59
N ASN A 192 -5.48 9.41 -10.98
CA ASN A 192 -5.78 8.14 -11.63
C ASN A 192 -6.14 7.00 -10.66
N PHE A 193 -5.96 7.16 -9.35
CA PHE A 193 -6.28 6.12 -8.36
C PHE A 193 -7.65 5.44 -8.53
N PRO A 194 -8.75 6.19 -8.80
CA PRO A 194 -10.07 5.58 -8.98
C PRO A 194 -10.21 4.62 -10.17
N VAL A 195 -9.22 4.56 -11.06
CA VAL A 195 -9.19 3.58 -12.16
C VAL A 195 -9.02 2.15 -11.65
N SER A 196 -8.25 1.97 -10.58
CA SER A 196 -7.90 0.63 -10.06
C SER A 196 -8.28 0.41 -8.59
N PHE A 197 -8.52 1.48 -7.82
CA PHE A 197 -8.65 1.40 -6.37
C PHE A 197 -9.92 2.06 -5.87
N ALA A 198 -10.65 1.37 -5.00
CA ALA A 198 -11.76 1.94 -4.27
C ALA A 198 -11.28 2.71 -3.02
N ALA A 199 -12.19 3.45 -2.38
CA ALA A 199 -11.91 4.14 -1.11
C ALA A 199 -11.30 3.21 -0.05
N GLU A 200 -11.85 2.00 0.09
CA GLU A 200 -11.37 1.01 1.04
C GLU A 200 -9.94 0.53 0.72
N ASP A 201 -9.59 0.34 -0.56
CA ASP A 201 -8.24 -0.02 -0.99
C ASP A 201 -7.23 1.04 -0.59
N MET A 202 -7.55 2.32 -0.81
CA MET A 202 -6.67 3.42 -0.44
C MET A 202 -6.46 3.53 1.08
N ALA A 203 -7.44 3.13 1.89
CA ALA A 203 -7.28 3.06 3.34
C ALA A 203 -6.37 1.90 3.77
N VAL A 204 -6.51 0.72 3.17
CA VAL A 204 -5.59 -0.41 3.39
C VAL A 204 -4.19 -0.06 2.89
N MET A 205 -4.09 0.69 1.80
CA MET A 205 -2.84 1.18 1.24
C MET A 205 -2.08 2.06 2.23
N GLY A 206 -2.75 3.00 2.89
CA GLY A 206 -2.13 3.80 3.93
C GLY A 206 -1.60 2.93 5.08
N ASP A 207 -2.33 1.90 5.49
CA ASP A 207 -1.85 0.96 6.51
C ASP A 207 -0.62 0.16 6.09
N VAL A 208 -0.56 -0.27 4.82
CA VAL A 208 0.58 -0.99 4.25
C VAL A 208 1.79 -0.08 4.15
N ILE A 209 1.64 1.13 3.59
CA ILE A 209 2.74 2.09 3.48
C ILE A 209 3.28 2.42 4.88
N ILE A 210 2.43 2.91 5.79
CA ILE A 210 2.85 3.32 7.15
C ILE A 210 3.40 2.13 7.95
N GLY A 211 2.84 0.93 7.76
CA GLY A 211 3.36 -0.31 8.34
C GLY A 211 4.76 -0.64 7.84
N SER A 212 5.00 -0.47 6.54
CA SER A 212 6.30 -0.71 5.90
C SER A 212 7.34 0.31 6.34
N LEU A 213 7.00 1.60 6.46
CA LEU A 213 7.94 2.63 6.95
C LEU A 213 8.57 2.25 8.30
N LYS A 214 7.77 1.68 9.20
CA LYS A 214 8.26 1.22 10.52
C LYS A 214 9.24 0.04 10.40
N ALA A 215 9.07 -0.81 9.40
CA ALA A 215 9.96 -1.93 9.14
C ALA A 215 11.26 -1.46 8.47
N PHE A 216 11.16 -0.60 7.45
CA PHE A 216 12.33 -0.01 6.78
C PHE A 216 13.26 0.74 7.74
N LEU A 217 12.70 1.45 8.73
CA LEU A 217 13.51 2.12 9.75
C LEU A 217 14.40 1.17 10.57
N LYS A 218 14.07 -0.13 10.64
CA LYS A 218 14.89 -1.14 11.33
C LYS A 218 16.00 -1.70 10.44
N CYS A 219 15.92 -1.46 9.15
CA CYS A 219 16.88 -1.92 8.14
C CYS A 219 17.95 -0.84 7.86
N LEU A 220 17.70 0.39 8.29
CA LEU A 220 18.64 1.52 8.35
C LEU A 220 19.53 1.44 9.58
#